data_AF-A0A2E3G832-F1
#
_entry.id   AF-A0A2E3G832-F1
#
_cell.length_a   1.000
_cell.length_b   1.000
_cell.length_c   1.000
_cell.angle_alpha   90.00
_cell.angle_beta   90.00
_cell.angle_gamma   90.00
#
_symmetry.space_group_name_H-M   'P 1'
#
loop_
_entity.id
_entity.type
_entity.pdbx_description
1 polymer ?
#
loop_
_entity_poly.entity_id
_entity_poly.type
_entity_poly.pdbx_seq_one_letter_code
_entity_poly.pdbx_strand_id
1 'polypeptide(L)'
;MSKDFKDIEEVLDILPEESEIKDLTEVEENSIIEVQDEKDEFSEEMQESRRKDYKFARKNLKNAMDIGNEALEDLIEIAKSSQQPRAYEVIATLVKNVSDASDKLMDVNKKLHEIEIIAEPEKNLKNMDKLELNQQNNTYYVGSTADLQELINNTMSDKELIEIDKDDEDE
;
A
#
# COMPACT_ATOMS: atom_id res chain seq x y z
N MET A 1 -24.44 -48.18 -52.00
CA MET A 1 -23.31 -49.02 -52.43
C MET A 1 -22.13 -48.11 -52.70
N SER A 2 -20.98 -48.50 -52.16
CA SER A 2 -19.80 -47.69 -51.82
C SER A 2 -19.28 -46.78 -52.94
N LYS A 3 -18.96 -45.52 -52.60
CA LYS A 3 -18.12 -44.64 -53.40
C LYS A 3 -16.77 -44.48 -52.70
N ASP A 4 -15.74 -44.93 -53.41
CA ASP A 4 -14.34 -44.48 -53.46
C ASP A 4 -13.74 -43.83 -52.22
N PHE A 5 -12.78 -44.52 -51.59
CA PHE A 5 -11.55 -43.89 -51.13
C PHE A 5 -10.40 -44.85 -51.45
N LYS A 6 -9.64 -44.46 -52.47
CA LYS A 6 -8.32 -45.01 -52.75
C LYS A 6 -7.40 -44.59 -51.60
N ASP A 7 -6.49 -45.48 -51.25
CA ASP A 7 -5.79 -45.54 -49.97
C ASP A 7 -5.15 -44.20 -49.54
N ILE A 8 -5.47 -43.77 -48.33
CA ILE A 8 -4.99 -42.51 -47.69
C ILE A 8 -3.45 -42.50 -47.58
N GLU A 9 -2.83 -43.67 -47.68
CA GLU A 9 -1.39 -43.90 -47.64
C GLU A 9 -0.65 -43.37 -48.88
N GLU A 10 -1.30 -43.21 -50.04
CA GLU A 10 -0.66 -42.66 -51.26
C GLU A 10 -0.58 -41.12 -51.26
N VAL A 11 -1.34 -40.44 -50.38
CA VAL A 11 -1.37 -38.96 -50.29
C VAL A 11 -0.39 -38.41 -49.23
N LEU A 12 0.11 -39.26 -48.34
CA LEU A 12 1.06 -38.88 -47.29
C LEU A 12 2.44 -39.46 -47.62
N ASP A 13 3.26 -38.68 -48.33
CA ASP A 13 4.70 -38.90 -48.55
C ASP A 13 5.48 -38.88 -47.22
N ILE A 14 5.27 -39.88 -46.35
CA ILE A 14 5.99 -40.01 -45.07
C ILE A 14 6.43 -41.46 -44.94
N LEU A 15 7.67 -41.72 -45.37
CA LEU A 15 8.43 -42.91 -45.01
C LEU A 15 8.61 -42.96 -43.48
N PRO A 16 8.48 -44.12 -42.82
CA PRO A 16 8.76 -44.24 -41.40
C PRO A 16 10.29 -44.29 -41.21
N GLU A 17 10.89 -43.18 -40.79
CA GLU A 17 12.21 -43.21 -40.17
C GLU A 17 12.05 -43.52 -38.67
N GLU A 18 12.60 -44.66 -38.25
CA GLU A 18 12.79 -45.01 -36.85
C GLU A 18 13.67 -43.93 -36.20
N SER A 19 13.07 -43.06 -35.38
CA SER A 19 13.81 -42.16 -34.51
C SER A 19 13.88 -42.75 -33.11
N GLU A 20 15.12 -43.08 -32.72
CA GLU A 20 15.50 -43.50 -31.38
C GLU A 20 14.95 -42.53 -30.32
N ILE A 21 14.20 -43.06 -29.36
CA ILE A 21 13.76 -42.31 -28.18
C ILE A 21 14.99 -42.06 -27.32
N LYS A 22 15.49 -40.81 -27.31
CA LYS A 22 16.46 -40.33 -26.33
C LYS A 22 15.70 -39.78 -25.11
N ASP A 23 16.07 -40.31 -23.95
CA ASP A 23 15.65 -39.85 -22.62
C ASP A 23 15.71 -38.32 -22.50
N LEU A 24 14.59 -37.70 -22.12
CA LEU A 24 14.46 -36.28 -21.80
C LEU A 24 14.38 -36.08 -20.27
N THR A 25 15.41 -36.55 -19.56
CA THR A 25 15.60 -36.23 -18.14
C THR A 25 16.82 -35.32 -17.97
N GLU A 26 16.68 -34.06 -18.36
CA GLU A 26 17.50 -32.96 -17.86
C GLU A 26 16.56 -31.77 -17.65
N VAL A 27 16.07 -31.63 -16.42
CA VAL A 27 15.47 -30.39 -15.94
C VAL A 27 16.64 -29.49 -15.59
N GLU A 28 16.97 -28.55 -16.48
CA GLU A 28 17.91 -27.48 -16.13
C GLU A 28 17.31 -26.72 -14.94
N GLU A 29 18.01 -26.78 -13.81
CA GLU A 29 17.75 -25.93 -12.66
C GLU A 29 17.89 -24.49 -13.10
N ASN A 30 16.75 -23.82 -13.29
CA ASN A 30 16.69 -22.37 -13.37
C ASN A 30 17.18 -21.81 -12.04
N SER A 31 18.48 -21.52 -11.95
CA SER A 31 19.05 -20.78 -10.83
C SER A 31 18.30 -19.45 -10.74
N ILE A 32 17.62 -19.24 -9.62
CA ILE A 32 17.01 -17.97 -9.26
C ILE A 32 18.15 -16.95 -9.20
N ILE A 33 18.19 -16.04 -10.17
CA ILE A 33 19.10 -14.90 -10.13
C ILE A 33 18.53 -13.96 -9.09
N GLU A 34 19.22 -13.80 -7.96
CA GLU A 34 18.97 -12.71 -7.02
C GLU A 34 19.18 -11.39 -7.78
N VAL A 35 18.07 -10.72 -8.11
CA VAL A 35 18.09 -9.34 -8.59
C VAL A 35 18.64 -8.53 -7.42
N GLN A 36 19.88 -8.08 -7.55
CA GLN A 36 20.41 -7.08 -6.63
C GLN A 36 19.52 -5.85 -6.79
N ASP A 37 18.85 -5.45 -5.69
CA ASP A 37 18.16 -4.18 -5.59
C ASP A 37 19.19 -3.05 -5.76
N GLU A 38 19.52 -2.73 -7.01
CA GLU A 38 20.05 -1.43 -7.34
C GLU A 38 18.99 -0.43 -6.91
N LYS A 39 19.20 0.14 -5.74
CA LYS A 39 18.37 1.17 -5.15
C LYS A 39 18.30 2.31 -6.16
N ASP A 40 17.24 2.31 -6.98
CA ASP A 40 17.01 3.28 -8.05
C ASP A 40 17.26 4.69 -7.49
N GLU A 41 18.37 5.34 -7.88
CA GLU A 41 18.61 6.75 -7.55
C GLU A 41 17.42 7.63 -8.02
N PHE A 42 16.72 7.16 -9.05
CA PHE A 42 15.47 7.72 -9.56
C PHE A 42 14.33 7.76 -8.51
N SER A 43 14.29 6.80 -7.58
CA SER A 43 13.29 6.73 -6.51
C SER A 43 13.55 7.77 -5.41
N GLU A 44 14.81 8.00 -5.04
CA GLU A 44 15.17 8.96 -3.99
C GLU A 44 14.96 10.42 -4.44
N GLU A 45 15.31 10.76 -5.68
CA GLU A 45 15.08 12.11 -6.23
C GLU A 45 13.58 12.44 -6.29
N MET A 46 12.74 11.49 -6.69
CA MET A 46 11.30 11.65 -6.73
C MET A 46 10.70 11.83 -5.31
N GLN A 47 11.21 11.09 -4.32
CA GLN A 47 10.82 11.27 -2.92
C GLN A 47 11.22 12.64 -2.38
N GLU A 48 12.43 13.12 -2.70
CA GLU A 48 12.89 14.44 -2.28
C GLU A 48 12.06 15.56 -2.94
N SER A 49 11.74 15.44 -4.23
CA SER A 49 10.86 16.36 -4.95
C SER A 49 9.46 16.41 -4.29
N ARG A 50 8.87 15.26 -3.99
CA ARG A 50 7.56 15.20 -3.29
C ARG A 50 7.60 15.88 -1.92
N ARG A 51 8.68 15.69 -1.15
CA ARG A 51 8.88 16.36 0.15
C ARG A 51 9.02 17.87 -0.02
N LYS A 52 9.71 18.34 -1.07
CA LYS A 52 9.84 19.77 -1.41
C LYS A 52 8.49 20.38 -1.77
N ASP A 53 7.72 19.73 -2.64
CA ASP A 53 6.37 20.17 -3.05
C ASP A 53 5.40 20.25 -1.88
N TYR A 54 5.42 19.23 -1.01
CA TYR A 54 4.66 19.25 0.24
C TYR A 54 5.04 20.44 1.12
N LYS A 55 6.33 20.66 1.35
CA LYS A 55 6.82 21.76 2.20
C LYS A 55 6.41 23.12 1.64
N PHE A 56 6.44 23.26 0.31
CA PHE A 56 5.98 24.46 -0.39
C PHE A 56 4.47 24.66 -0.24
N ALA A 57 3.66 23.64 -0.50
CA ALA A 57 2.21 23.70 -0.34
C ALA A 57 1.81 24.04 1.11
N ARG A 58 2.42 23.39 2.09
CA ARG A 58 2.22 23.64 3.52
C ARG A 58 2.59 25.07 3.90
N LYS A 59 3.73 25.57 3.41
CA LYS A 59 4.17 26.95 3.65
C LYS A 59 3.19 27.96 3.06
N ASN A 60 2.73 27.74 1.83
CA ASN A 60 1.78 28.64 1.18
C ASN A 60 0.43 28.66 1.90
N LEU A 61 -0.10 27.50 2.29
CA LEU A 61 -1.35 27.42 3.04
C LEU A 61 -1.24 28.11 4.40
N LYS A 62 -0.13 27.92 5.12
CA LYS A 62 0.12 28.64 6.38
C LYS A 62 0.22 30.15 6.17
N ASN A 63 1.00 30.59 5.18
CA ASN A 63 1.12 32.01 4.88
C ASN A 63 -0.23 32.64 4.51
N ALA A 64 -1.07 31.92 3.74
CA ALA A 64 -2.41 32.37 3.42
C ALA A 64 -3.33 32.47 4.67
N MET A 65 -3.18 31.57 5.64
CA MET A 65 -3.89 31.69 6.93
C MET A 65 -3.40 32.88 7.75
N ASP A 66 -2.10 33.07 7.84
CA ASP A 66 -1.52 34.16 8.63
C ASP A 66 -1.99 35.51 8.07
N ILE A 67 -1.87 35.71 6.75
CA ILE A 67 -2.40 36.90 6.05
C ILE A 67 -3.93 36.98 6.18
N GLY A 68 -4.63 35.85 6.09
CA GLY A 68 -6.08 35.80 6.21
C GLY A 68 -6.59 36.20 7.60
N ASN A 69 -5.87 35.81 8.67
CA ASN A 69 -6.19 36.18 10.04
C ASN A 69 -5.88 37.66 10.31
N GLU A 70 -4.74 38.17 9.85
CA GLU A 70 -4.40 39.60 9.93
C GLU A 70 -5.44 40.46 9.19
N ALA A 71 -5.76 40.10 7.95
CA ALA A 71 -6.80 40.79 7.18
C ALA A 71 -8.18 40.70 7.83
N LEU A 72 -8.49 39.59 8.51
CA LEU A 72 -9.75 39.41 9.22
C LEU A 72 -9.85 40.37 10.41
N GLU A 73 -8.77 40.56 11.17
CA GLU A 73 -8.72 41.52 12.27
C GLU A 73 -8.94 42.95 11.78
N ASP A 74 -8.23 43.38 10.73
CA ASP A 74 -8.38 44.70 10.11
C ASP A 74 -9.80 44.92 9.57
N LEU A 75 -10.36 43.91 8.91
CA LEU A 75 -11.71 44.00 8.38
C LEU A 75 -12.77 44.07 9.48
N ILE A 76 -12.57 43.39 10.62
CA ILE A 76 -13.46 43.51 11.77
C ILE A 76 -13.43 44.95 12.33
N GLU A 77 -12.27 45.59 12.38
CA GLU A 77 -12.16 46.98 12.82
C GLU A 77 -12.90 47.94 11.86
N ILE A 78 -12.74 47.73 10.55
CA ILE A 78 -13.46 48.50 9.52
C ILE A 78 -14.97 48.22 9.59
N ALA A 79 -15.41 46.98 9.80
CA ALA A 79 -16.82 46.66 9.91
C ALA A 79 -17.47 47.26 11.17
N LYS A 80 -16.74 47.30 12.29
CA LYS A 80 -17.19 47.95 13.53
C LYS A 80 -17.34 49.45 13.38
N SER A 81 -16.39 50.11 12.70
CA SER A 81 -16.43 51.56 12.45
C SER A 81 -17.49 51.96 11.42
N SER A 82 -17.66 51.16 10.36
CA SER A 82 -18.63 51.40 9.28
C SER A 82 -20.07 51.05 9.68
N GLN A 83 -20.27 50.11 10.62
CA GLN A 83 -21.58 49.60 11.03
C GLN A 83 -22.48 49.11 9.86
N GLN A 84 -21.89 48.76 8.73
CA GLN A 84 -22.60 48.31 7.55
C GLN A 84 -22.81 46.79 7.58
N PRO A 85 -24.06 46.28 7.43
CA PRO A 85 -24.34 44.84 7.36
C PRO A 85 -23.54 44.11 6.28
N ARG A 86 -23.28 44.79 5.15
CA ARG A 86 -22.51 44.22 4.03
C ARG A 86 -21.07 43.90 4.39
N ALA A 87 -20.44 44.65 5.30
CA ALA A 87 -19.07 44.39 5.72
C ALA A 87 -18.96 43.05 6.48
N TYR A 88 -19.96 42.73 7.31
CA TYR A 88 -20.01 41.47 8.05
C TYR A 88 -20.20 40.25 7.13
N GLU A 89 -20.91 40.38 6.01
CA GLU A 89 -21.05 39.30 5.03
C GLU A 89 -19.73 38.99 4.31
N VAL A 90 -18.94 40.03 4.01
CA VAL A 90 -17.61 39.85 3.40
C VAL A 90 -16.67 39.19 4.40
N ILE A 91 -16.71 39.59 5.68
CA ILE A 91 -15.94 38.94 6.75
C ILE A 91 -16.37 37.47 6.88
N ALA A 92 -17.66 37.16 6.88
CA ALA A 92 -18.13 35.77 6.94
C ALA A 92 -17.60 34.94 5.76
N THR A 93 -17.49 35.54 4.58
CA THR A 93 -16.89 34.90 3.40
C THR A 93 -15.38 34.69 3.57
N LEU A 94 -14.65 35.67 4.12
CA LEU A 94 -13.23 35.55 4.41
C LEU A 94 -12.96 34.47 5.48
N VAL A 95 -13.72 34.47 6.56
CA VAL A 95 -13.66 33.44 7.63
C VAL A 95 -13.83 32.05 7.02
N LYS A 96 -14.82 31.88 6.13
CA LYS A 96 -15.02 30.61 5.43
C LYS A 96 -13.79 30.22 4.61
N ASN A 97 -13.21 31.15 3.84
CA ASN A 97 -12.02 30.86 3.04
C ASN A 97 -10.80 30.48 3.91
N VAL A 98 -10.62 31.13 5.06
CA VAL A 98 -9.56 30.78 6.03
C VAL A 98 -9.82 29.39 6.65
N SER A 99 -11.07 29.07 6.98
CA SER A 99 -11.46 27.73 7.46
C SER A 99 -11.19 26.65 6.41
N ASP A 100 -11.61 26.87 5.16
CA ASP A 100 -11.37 25.94 4.05
C ASP A 100 -9.86 25.75 3.79
N ALA A 101 -9.04 26.79 3.99
CA ALA A 101 -7.58 26.68 3.92
C ALA A 101 -7.03 25.84 5.09
N SER A 102 -7.60 25.97 6.29
CA SER A 102 -7.24 25.18 7.48
C SER A 102 -7.49 23.70 7.27
N ASP A 103 -8.66 23.36 6.73
CA ASP A 103 -9.01 21.98 6.40
C ASP A 103 -8.07 21.41 5.34
N LYS A 104 -7.77 22.16 4.28
CA LYS A 104 -6.80 21.75 3.25
C LYS A 104 -5.40 21.53 3.80
N LEU A 105 -4.95 22.34 4.76
CA LEU A 105 -3.66 22.14 5.42
C LEU A 105 -3.65 20.82 6.20
N MET A 106 -4.75 20.51 6.89
CA MET A 106 -4.90 19.25 7.62
C MET A 106 -4.94 18.05 6.67
N ASP A 107 -5.63 18.16 5.54
CA ASP A 107 -5.66 17.13 4.51
C ASP A 107 -4.29 16.90 3.86
N VAL A 108 -3.51 17.97 3.63
CA VAL A 108 -2.13 17.86 3.14
C VAL A 108 -1.26 17.10 4.14
N ASN A 109 -1.39 17.37 5.45
CA ASN A 109 -0.65 16.62 6.49
C ASN A 109 -1.07 15.13 6.50
N LYS A 110 -2.36 14.82 6.35
CA LYS A 110 -2.84 13.43 6.28
C LYS A 110 -2.30 12.69 5.06
N LYS A 111 -2.38 13.30 3.87
CA LYS A 111 -1.86 12.72 2.62
C LYS A 111 -0.36 12.47 2.67
N LEU A 112 0.42 13.34 3.33
CA LEU A 112 1.84 13.06 3.54
C LEU A 112 2.02 11.80 4.38
N HIS A 113 1.28 11.68 5.48
CA HIS A 113 1.37 10.52 6.36
C HIS A 113 0.99 9.23 5.61
N GLU A 114 -0.07 9.26 4.81
CA GLU A 114 -0.49 8.14 3.95
C GLU A 114 0.61 7.78 2.92
N ILE A 115 1.19 8.77 2.23
CA ILE A 115 2.27 8.53 1.26
C ILE A 115 3.54 7.98 1.93
N GLU A 116 3.88 8.46 3.11
CA GLU A 116 5.04 7.99 3.88
C GLU A 116 4.83 6.56 4.40
N ILE A 117 3.58 6.20 4.77
CA ILE A 117 3.20 4.82 5.11
C ILE A 117 3.35 3.89 3.89
N ILE A 118 2.92 4.33 2.71
CA ILE A 118 2.99 3.54 1.46
C ILE A 118 4.45 3.38 0.98
N ALA A 119 5.30 4.40 1.16
CA ALA A 119 6.68 4.38 0.68
C ALA A 119 7.65 3.56 1.55
N GLU A 120 7.32 3.31 2.82
CA GLU A 120 8.12 2.50 3.76
C GLU A 120 7.24 1.43 4.44
N PRO A 121 6.86 0.33 3.75
CA PRO A 121 6.03 -0.72 4.34
C PRO A 121 6.72 -1.41 5.54
N GLU A 122 8.05 -1.55 5.52
CA GLU A 122 8.81 -2.30 6.53
C GLU A 122 9.00 -1.55 7.86
N LYS A 123 9.07 -0.21 7.85
CA LYS A 123 9.19 0.59 9.09
C LYS A 123 7.84 0.88 9.76
N ASN A 124 6.74 0.78 9.01
CA ASN A 124 5.40 1.10 9.51
C ASN A 124 4.66 -0.07 10.17
N LEU A 125 5.18 -1.30 10.17
CA LEU A 125 4.64 -2.40 10.99
C LEU A 125 4.55 -2.03 12.48
N LYS A 126 5.37 -1.09 12.98
CA LYS A 126 5.29 -0.60 14.37
C LYS A 126 4.23 0.48 14.61
N ASN A 127 3.76 1.15 13.55
CA ASN A 127 2.73 2.22 13.65
C ASN A 127 1.36 1.77 13.12
N MET A 128 1.28 0.61 12.46
CA MET A 128 0.04 -0.02 11.97
C MET A 128 -0.87 -0.59 13.08
N ASP A 129 -0.46 -0.52 14.35
CA ASP A 129 -1.24 -1.01 15.48
C ASP A 129 -2.56 -0.23 15.71
N LYS A 130 -2.81 0.85 14.95
CA LYS A 130 -3.95 1.76 15.22
C LYS A 130 -4.90 2.06 14.08
N LEU A 131 -4.65 1.65 12.83
CA LEU A 131 -5.57 2.00 11.74
C LEU A 131 -6.15 0.85 10.92
N GLU A 132 -5.56 -0.35 10.88
CA GLU A 132 -6.15 -1.43 10.06
C GLU A 132 -5.98 -2.82 10.68
N LEU A 133 -6.44 -3.01 11.92
CA LEU A 133 -6.71 -4.36 12.46
C LEU A 133 -8.06 -4.90 11.94
N ASN A 134 -8.29 -4.81 10.62
CA ASN A 134 -9.45 -5.45 9.98
C ASN A 134 -9.08 -6.10 8.64
N GLN A 135 -7.82 -6.49 8.47
CA GLN A 135 -7.46 -7.47 7.46
C GLN A 135 -7.79 -8.85 8.02
N GLN A 136 -9.04 -9.28 7.84
CA GLN A 136 -9.44 -10.67 8.01
C GLN A 136 -8.80 -11.48 6.88
N ASN A 137 -7.52 -11.85 7.04
CA ASN A 137 -6.82 -12.74 6.12
C ASN A 137 -7.40 -14.16 6.26
N ASN A 138 -8.55 -14.40 5.64
CA ASN A 138 -9.19 -15.71 5.60
C ASN A 138 -8.39 -16.60 4.64
N THR A 139 -7.35 -17.25 5.16
CA THR A 139 -6.50 -18.12 4.35
C THR A 139 -7.25 -19.43 4.11
N TYR A 140 -7.78 -19.59 2.91
CA TYR A 140 -8.40 -20.84 2.48
C TYR A 140 -7.30 -21.87 2.21
N TYR A 141 -7.17 -22.86 3.09
CA TYR A 141 -6.22 -23.96 2.90
C TYR A 141 -6.83 -25.02 1.99
N VAL A 142 -6.19 -25.28 0.85
CA VAL A 142 -6.57 -26.34 -0.09
C VAL A 142 -5.62 -27.52 0.06
N GLY A 143 -5.98 -28.45 0.94
CA GLY A 143 -5.23 -29.67 1.23
C GLY A 143 -6.05 -30.66 2.04
N SER A 144 -5.46 -31.79 2.40
CA SER A 144 -6.13 -32.80 3.25
C SER A 144 -6.16 -32.33 4.71
N THR A 145 -7.18 -32.75 5.45
CA THR A 145 -7.26 -32.47 6.90
C THR A 145 -6.08 -33.05 7.69
N ALA A 146 -5.39 -34.05 7.14
CA ALA A 146 -4.17 -34.61 7.72
C ALA A 146 -2.99 -33.61 7.70
N ASP A 147 -2.78 -32.91 6.58
CA ASP A 147 -1.69 -31.92 6.46
C ASP A 147 -1.93 -30.70 7.36
N LEU A 148 -3.20 -30.30 7.54
CA LEU A 148 -3.57 -29.27 8.51
C LEU A 148 -3.20 -29.68 9.94
N GLN A 149 -3.42 -30.95 10.29
CA GLN A 149 -3.13 -31.46 11.63
C GLN A 149 -1.62 -31.57 11.87
N GLU A 150 -0.85 -31.96 10.86
CA GLU A 150 0.62 -31.98 10.94
C GLU A 150 1.20 -30.56 11.09
N LEU A 151 0.68 -29.59 10.32
CA LEU A 151 1.06 -28.18 10.44
C LEU A 151 0.75 -27.62 11.85
N ILE A 152 -0.45 -27.89 12.38
CA ILE A 152 -0.83 -27.47 13.74
C ILE A 152 0.06 -28.15 14.78
N ASN A 153 0.33 -29.44 14.65
CA ASN A 153 1.17 -30.16 15.61
C ASN A 153 2.62 -29.68 15.59
N ASN A 154 3.18 -29.41 14.41
CA ASN A 154 4.54 -28.87 14.28
C ASN A 154 4.63 -27.45 14.88
N THR A 155 3.66 -26.58 14.56
CA THR A 155 3.62 -25.21 15.10
C THR A 155 3.35 -25.16 16.61
N MET A 156 2.62 -26.12 17.17
CA MET A 156 2.43 -26.23 18.62
C MET A 156 3.59 -26.92 19.34
N SER A 157 4.34 -27.81 18.67
CA SER A 157 5.50 -28.49 19.28
C SER A 157 6.74 -27.59 19.36
N ASP A 158 6.88 -26.62 18.45
CA ASP A 158 7.98 -25.65 18.47
C ASP A 158 7.85 -24.56 19.57
N LYS A 159 6.69 -24.47 20.23
CA LYS A 159 6.54 -23.63 21.43
C LYS A 159 6.90 -24.45 22.66
N GLU A 160 8.17 -24.36 23.07
CA GLU A 160 8.65 -24.84 24.37
C GLU A 160 7.74 -24.28 25.48
N LEU A 161 7.19 -25.18 26.30
CA LEU A 161 6.28 -24.83 27.39
C LEU A 161 7.03 -23.95 28.39
N ILE A 162 6.64 -22.69 28.52
CA ILE A 162 7.08 -21.84 29.63
C ILE A 162 6.38 -22.37 30.88
N GLU A 163 7.11 -23.08 31.74
CA GLU A 163 6.65 -23.39 33.09
C GLU A 163 6.41 -22.07 33.83
N ILE A 164 5.17 -21.84 34.22
CA ILE A 164 4.82 -20.74 35.12
C ILE A 164 5.06 -21.28 36.52
N ASP A 165 6.18 -20.88 37.13
CA ASP A 165 6.43 -21.11 38.56
C ASP A 165 5.25 -20.55 39.35
N LYS A 166 4.50 -21.43 40.00
CA LYS A 166 3.48 -21.08 41.00
C LYS A 166 4.15 -20.97 42.35
N ASP A 167 4.91 -19.90 42.56
CA ASP A 167 5.30 -19.45 43.89
C ASP A 167 4.82 -18.01 44.02
N ASP A 168 3.63 -17.84 44.60
CA ASP A 168 3.18 -16.65 45.35
C ASP A 168 1.74 -16.92 45.85
N GLU A 169 1.61 -17.86 46.78
CA GLU A 169 0.51 -17.86 47.77
C GLU A 169 1.14 -17.80 49.16
N ASP A 170 1.59 -16.59 49.53
CA ASP A 170 1.76 -16.19 50.93
C ASP A 170 0.75 -15.06 51.21
N GLU A 171 -0.43 -15.42 51.70
CA GLU A 171 -1.21 -14.63 52.67
C GLU A 171 -2.04 -15.53 53.59
#